data_AF-A0AAE3GIM8-F1
#
_entry.id   AF-A0AAE3GIM8-F1
#
_cell.length_a   1.000
_cell.length_b   1.000
_cell.length_c   1.000
_cell.angle_alpha   90.00
_cell.angle_beta   90.00
_cell.angle_gamma   90.00
#
_symmetry.space_group_name_H-M   'P 1'
#
loop_
_entity.id
_entity.type
_entity.pdbx_description
1 polymer ?
#
loop_
_entity_poly.entity_id
_entity_poly.type
_entity_poly.pdbx_seq_one_letter_code
_entity_poly.pdbx_strand_id
1 'polypeptide(L)'
;MSDLVVRPVAESERRAVQLVVANALHFSPATDEEWERDAETFPAERKLGAFDGTTLIGTTSSFASALAVPGGGTVPAAAVEAVGVQPGYTRRGVLTRLMTEQLRDCARRGDAVAVLHASETTSYGRFGYGIATRAVRLRVDRRRARLRPDLPTAGTVRLLDVPAALAGRGYGRADPVVLAVSDSRLPNNTGHYRISPDGVTRTGESAQLSLSVDTLAMLYLGEWTPSALAGVGRITSADPSALARADELFRTPVRPWCGTSF
;
A
#
# COMPACT_ATOMS: atom_id res chain seq x y z
N MET A 1 -0.58 -42.03 -24.16
CA MET A 1 -1.18 -40.87 -23.47
C MET A 1 -0.46 -40.74 -22.16
N SER A 2 0.25 -39.65 -21.95
CA SER A 2 1.11 -39.44 -20.79
C SER A 2 0.33 -39.39 -19.47
N ASP A 3 1.00 -39.74 -18.37
CA ASP A 3 0.55 -39.65 -16.98
C ASP A 3 0.32 -38.18 -16.59
N LEU A 4 -0.77 -37.59 -17.06
CA LEU A 4 -1.19 -36.27 -16.64
C LEU A 4 -1.59 -36.31 -15.16
N VAL A 5 -0.84 -35.60 -14.32
CA VAL A 5 -1.11 -35.45 -12.88
C VAL A 5 -1.37 -33.99 -12.56
N VAL A 6 -2.45 -33.71 -11.82
CA VAL A 6 -2.71 -32.39 -11.23
C VAL A 6 -2.46 -32.49 -9.74
N ARG A 7 -1.63 -31.61 -9.20
CA ARG A 7 -1.27 -31.58 -7.78
C ARG A 7 -0.89 -30.18 -7.32
N PRO A 8 -0.85 -29.92 -5.99
CA PRO A 8 -0.18 -28.73 -5.47
C PRO A 8 1.25 -28.59 -5.99
N VAL A 9 1.64 -27.36 -6.29
CA VAL A 9 3.04 -27.03 -6.60
C VAL A 9 3.83 -26.85 -5.30
N ALA A 10 5.13 -27.15 -5.32
CA ALA A 10 6.04 -26.81 -4.25
C ALA A 10 6.63 -25.40 -4.45
N GLU A 11 7.10 -24.76 -3.39
CA GLU A 11 7.77 -23.45 -3.47
C GLU A 11 9.05 -23.48 -4.31
N SER A 12 9.71 -24.64 -4.39
CA SER A 12 10.84 -24.88 -5.28
C SER A 12 10.46 -24.88 -6.76
N GLU A 13 9.19 -25.11 -7.09
CA GLU A 13 8.67 -25.15 -8.48
C GLU A 13 8.21 -23.77 -8.99
N ARG A 14 8.32 -22.72 -8.17
CA ARG A 14 7.80 -21.38 -8.49
C ARG A 14 8.33 -20.79 -9.81
N ARG A 15 9.61 -21.08 -10.14
CA ARG A 15 10.28 -20.64 -11.38
C ARG A 15 9.64 -21.30 -12.60
N ALA A 16 9.35 -22.60 -12.50
CA ALA A 16 8.66 -23.34 -13.55
C ALA A 16 7.23 -22.83 -13.74
N VAL A 17 6.51 -22.54 -12.65
CA VAL A 17 5.16 -21.93 -12.70
C VAL A 17 5.20 -20.61 -13.45
N GLN A 18 6.11 -19.71 -13.09
CA GLN A 18 6.25 -18.42 -13.76
C GLN A 18 6.54 -18.57 -15.26
N LEU A 19 7.45 -19.47 -15.64
CA LEU A 19 7.76 -19.73 -17.05
C LEU A 19 6.54 -20.25 -17.82
N VAL A 20 5.73 -21.13 -17.21
CA VAL A 20 4.48 -21.61 -17.83
C VAL A 20 3.50 -20.45 -18.03
N VAL A 21 3.33 -19.58 -17.04
CA VAL A 21 2.44 -18.41 -17.13
C VAL A 21 2.94 -17.44 -18.20
N ALA A 22 4.23 -17.11 -18.19
CA ALA A 22 4.86 -16.21 -19.15
C ALA A 22 4.69 -16.72 -20.58
N ASN A 23 4.94 -18.00 -20.82
CA ASN A 23 4.76 -18.62 -22.13
C ASN A 23 3.28 -18.67 -22.55
N ALA A 24 2.37 -18.99 -21.64
CA ALA A 24 0.95 -19.13 -21.95
C ALA A 24 0.26 -17.78 -22.21
N LEU A 25 0.72 -16.70 -21.55
CA LEU A 25 0.13 -15.36 -21.64
C LEU A 25 0.96 -14.37 -22.46
N HIS A 26 2.07 -14.81 -23.04
CA HIS A 26 3.02 -13.98 -23.79
C HIS A 26 3.57 -12.81 -22.97
N PHE A 27 3.84 -13.04 -21.68
CA PHE A 27 4.60 -12.09 -20.87
C PHE A 27 6.09 -12.33 -21.03
N SER A 28 6.88 -11.26 -20.92
CA SER A 28 8.33 -11.38 -20.82
C SER A 28 8.68 -12.19 -19.57
N PRO A 29 9.63 -13.14 -19.65
CA PRO A 29 10.20 -13.76 -18.46
C PRO A 29 10.77 -12.66 -17.56
N ALA A 30 10.60 -12.82 -16.24
CA ALA A 30 11.26 -11.93 -15.30
C ALA A 30 12.79 -12.06 -15.41
N THR A 31 13.47 -10.94 -15.23
CA THR A 31 14.91 -10.89 -15.01
C THR A 31 15.27 -11.52 -13.66
N ASP A 32 16.54 -11.90 -13.47
CA ASP A 32 16.99 -12.44 -12.17
C ASP A 32 16.81 -11.43 -11.01
N GLU A 33 16.88 -10.12 -11.30
CA GLU A 33 16.65 -9.06 -10.31
C GLU A 33 15.17 -8.93 -9.91
N GLU A 34 14.25 -8.96 -10.89
CA GLU A 34 12.80 -9.01 -10.63
C GLU A 34 12.43 -10.28 -9.85
N TRP A 35 13.11 -11.38 -10.16
CA TRP A 35 12.95 -12.64 -9.45
C TRP A 35 13.37 -12.56 -7.99
N GLU A 36 14.53 -11.99 -7.67
CA GLU A 36 15.00 -11.84 -6.28
C GLU A 36 14.03 -11.00 -5.45
N ARG A 37 13.43 -9.97 -6.06
CA ARG A 37 12.41 -9.12 -5.42
C ARG A 37 11.11 -9.87 -5.17
N ASP A 38 10.65 -10.67 -6.13
CA ASP A 38 9.32 -11.26 -6.09
C ASP A 38 9.30 -12.65 -5.45
N ALA A 39 10.45 -13.27 -5.17
CA ALA A 39 10.55 -14.62 -4.60
C ALA A 39 9.81 -14.76 -3.26
N GLU A 40 9.82 -13.72 -2.42
CA GLU A 40 9.09 -13.69 -1.13
C GLU A 40 7.56 -13.58 -1.30
N THR A 41 7.09 -13.19 -2.49
CA THR A 41 5.66 -13.00 -2.78
C THR A 41 4.98 -14.25 -3.33
N PHE A 42 5.69 -15.38 -3.46
CA PHE A 42 5.15 -16.65 -3.95
C PHE A 42 4.91 -17.65 -2.80
N PRO A 43 3.76 -17.60 -2.10
CA PRO A 43 3.32 -18.76 -1.34
C PRO A 43 2.87 -19.86 -2.31
N ALA A 44 3.24 -21.11 -2.06
CA ALA A 44 2.77 -22.26 -2.86
C ALA A 44 1.32 -22.67 -2.52
N GLU A 45 0.81 -22.19 -1.39
CA GLU A 45 -0.57 -22.39 -0.99
C GLU A 45 -1.54 -21.94 -2.11
N ARG A 46 -2.61 -22.71 -2.33
CA ARG A 46 -3.67 -22.44 -3.34
C ARG A 46 -3.17 -22.41 -4.80
N LYS A 47 -2.00 -22.98 -5.09
CA LYS A 47 -1.45 -23.13 -6.44
C LYS A 47 -1.40 -24.58 -6.88
N LEU A 48 -1.91 -24.84 -8.07
CA LEU A 48 -1.95 -26.17 -8.68
C LEU A 48 -1.12 -26.17 -9.97
N GLY A 49 -0.46 -27.30 -10.19
CA GLY A 49 0.30 -27.58 -11.40
C GLY A 49 -0.22 -28.83 -12.08
N ALA A 50 -0.24 -28.81 -13.41
CA ALA A 50 -0.45 -29.98 -14.24
C ALA A 50 0.90 -30.46 -14.77
N PHE A 51 1.19 -31.73 -14.59
CA PHE A 51 2.48 -32.34 -14.91
C PHE A 51 2.30 -33.46 -15.93
N ASP A 52 3.21 -33.51 -16.90
CA ASP A 52 3.45 -34.67 -17.77
C ASP A 52 4.80 -35.27 -17.35
N GLY A 53 4.75 -36.39 -16.62
CA GLY A 53 5.90 -36.91 -15.89
C GLY A 53 6.39 -35.89 -14.85
N THR A 54 7.62 -35.40 -15.02
CA THR A 54 8.22 -34.37 -14.16
C THR A 54 8.07 -32.94 -14.72
N THR A 55 7.54 -32.79 -15.94
CA THR A 55 7.47 -31.49 -16.61
C THR A 55 6.18 -30.77 -16.26
N LEU A 56 6.28 -29.56 -15.70
CA LEU A 56 5.13 -28.69 -15.48
C LEU A 56 4.63 -28.13 -16.82
N ILE A 57 3.40 -28.47 -17.19
CA ILE A 57 2.79 -28.13 -18.49
C ILE A 57 1.58 -27.20 -18.38
N GLY A 58 1.11 -26.92 -17.16
CA GLY A 58 0.02 -25.98 -16.92
C GLY A 58 -0.09 -25.60 -15.45
N THR A 59 -0.74 -24.47 -15.16
CA THR A 59 -0.93 -23.98 -13.80
C THR A 59 -2.28 -23.26 -13.64
N THR A 60 -2.74 -23.22 -12.39
CA THR A 60 -3.76 -22.27 -11.92
C THR A 60 -3.44 -21.89 -10.46
N SER A 61 -3.68 -20.63 -10.10
CA SER A 61 -3.41 -20.07 -8.77
C SER A 61 -4.64 -19.36 -8.24
N SER A 62 -4.74 -19.26 -6.92
CA SER A 62 -5.63 -18.31 -6.27
C SER A 62 -5.03 -17.79 -4.97
N PHE A 63 -5.52 -16.64 -4.50
CA PHE A 63 -5.25 -16.17 -3.15
C PHE A 63 -6.56 -15.93 -2.39
N ALA A 64 -6.49 -16.06 -1.06
CA ALA A 64 -7.62 -15.79 -0.19
C ALA A 64 -7.95 -14.29 -0.18
N SER A 65 -9.21 -13.96 -0.33
CA SER A 65 -9.73 -12.60 -0.35
C SER A 65 -11.12 -12.54 0.29
N ALA A 66 -11.72 -11.36 0.32
CA ALA A 66 -13.10 -11.16 0.72
C ALA A 66 -13.81 -10.27 -0.31
N LEU A 67 -15.04 -10.64 -0.67
CA LEU A 67 -15.87 -9.87 -1.60
C LEU A 67 -17.00 -9.18 -0.82
N ALA A 68 -17.08 -7.86 -0.91
CA ALA A 68 -18.25 -7.12 -0.44
C ALA A 68 -19.46 -7.46 -1.32
N VAL A 69 -20.60 -7.74 -0.69
CA VAL A 69 -21.84 -8.10 -1.37
C VAL A 69 -22.94 -7.07 -1.10
N PRO A 70 -23.92 -6.92 -2.02
CA PRO A 70 -25.08 -6.07 -1.77
C PRO A 70 -25.74 -6.39 -0.42
N GLY A 71 -26.15 -5.35 0.31
CA GLY A 71 -26.64 -5.47 1.69
C GLY A 71 -25.58 -5.24 2.77
N GLY A 72 -24.34 -4.90 2.40
CA GLY A 72 -23.29 -4.45 3.33
C GLY A 72 -22.49 -5.58 3.99
N GLY A 73 -22.73 -6.82 3.59
CA GLY A 73 -21.96 -7.98 4.05
C GLY A 73 -20.68 -8.19 3.26
N THR A 74 -19.86 -9.13 3.74
CA THR A 74 -18.68 -9.65 3.05
C THR A 74 -18.72 -11.17 3.03
N VAL A 75 -18.23 -11.79 1.96
CA VAL A 75 -18.12 -13.24 1.84
C VAL A 75 -16.67 -13.65 1.51
N PRO A 76 -16.18 -14.79 2.01
CA PRO A 76 -14.88 -15.34 1.61
C PRO A 76 -14.81 -15.58 0.10
N ALA A 77 -13.71 -15.17 -0.53
CA ALA A 77 -13.54 -15.23 -1.97
C ALA A 77 -12.15 -15.78 -2.35
N ALA A 78 -12.11 -16.66 -3.34
CA ALA A 78 -10.87 -17.04 -4.02
C ALA A 78 -10.64 -16.11 -5.22
N ALA A 79 -9.59 -15.30 -5.16
CA ALA A 79 -9.17 -14.50 -6.31
C ALA A 79 -8.24 -15.35 -7.19
N VAL A 80 -8.75 -15.79 -8.34
CA VAL A 80 -8.06 -16.70 -9.28
C VAL A 80 -7.15 -15.92 -10.22
N GLU A 81 -5.95 -16.44 -10.42
CA GLU A 81 -4.91 -15.84 -11.26
C GLU A 81 -3.99 -16.90 -11.89
N ALA A 82 -3.03 -16.44 -12.70
CA ALA A 82 -1.94 -17.27 -13.24
C ALA A 82 -2.41 -18.58 -13.92
N VAL A 83 -3.52 -18.51 -14.66
CA VAL A 83 -4.09 -19.66 -15.37
C VAL A 83 -3.44 -19.79 -16.74
N GLY A 84 -2.80 -20.92 -17.01
CA GLY A 84 -2.11 -21.13 -18.28
C GLY A 84 -1.77 -22.59 -18.56
N VAL A 85 -1.68 -22.95 -19.84
CA VAL A 85 -1.21 -24.25 -20.32
C VAL A 85 -0.19 -24.00 -21.42
N GLN A 86 0.93 -24.71 -21.40
CA GLN A 86 1.96 -24.63 -22.43
C GLN A 86 1.34 -24.88 -23.82
N PRO A 87 1.69 -24.10 -24.86
CA PRO A 87 1.03 -24.17 -26.18
C PRO A 87 0.91 -25.58 -26.77
N GLY A 88 1.97 -26.38 -26.66
CA GLY A 88 2.01 -27.78 -27.16
C GLY A 88 1.07 -28.76 -26.43
N TYR A 89 0.54 -28.37 -25.27
CA TYR A 89 -0.33 -29.19 -24.41
C TYR A 89 -1.78 -28.66 -24.37
N THR A 90 -2.08 -27.60 -25.12
CA THR A 90 -3.44 -27.07 -25.24
C THR A 90 -4.38 -28.06 -25.95
N ARG A 91 -5.69 -27.91 -25.72
CA ARG A 91 -6.75 -28.77 -26.31
C ARG A 91 -6.65 -30.27 -25.96
N ARG A 92 -5.94 -30.62 -24.88
CA ARG A 92 -5.81 -32.00 -24.34
C ARG A 92 -6.50 -32.21 -22.99
N GLY A 93 -7.42 -31.33 -22.60
CA GLY A 93 -8.14 -31.42 -21.33
C GLY A 93 -7.38 -30.95 -20.07
N VAL A 94 -6.11 -30.55 -20.20
CA VAL A 94 -5.25 -30.08 -19.10
C VAL A 94 -5.92 -28.96 -18.29
N LEU A 95 -6.39 -27.91 -18.97
CA LEU A 95 -7.03 -26.77 -18.31
C LEU A 95 -8.34 -27.16 -17.60
N THR A 96 -9.13 -28.06 -18.19
CA THR A 96 -10.36 -28.57 -17.56
C THR A 96 -10.04 -29.25 -16.24
N ARG A 97 -8.99 -30.08 -16.21
CA ARG A 97 -8.58 -30.79 -14.99
C ARG A 97 -8.04 -29.84 -13.92
N LEU A 98 -7.23 -28.85 -14.32
CA LEU A 98 -6.74 -27.79 -13.42
C LEU A 98 -7.88 -26.99 -12.78
N MET A 99 -8.81 -26.46 -13.59
CA MET A 99 -9.92 -25.64 -13.10
C MET A 99 -10.88 -26.45 -12.23
N THR A 100 -11.13 -27.72 -12.59
CA THR A 100 -11.98 -28.61 -11.78
C THR A 100 -11.37 -28.81 -10.39
N GLU A 101 -10.08 -29.10 -10.30
CA GLU A 101 -9.44 -29.30 -9.01
C GLU A 101 -9.33 -28.00 -8.20
N GLN A 102 -9.06 -26.87 -8.86
CA GLN A 102 -9.05 -25.57 -8.19
C GLN A 102 -10.40 -25.22 -7.57
N LEU A 103 -11.50 -25.37 -8.32
CA LEU A 103 -12.83 -25.06 -7.80
C LEU A 103 -13.20 -25.97 -6.61
N ARG A 104 -12.81 -27.25 -6.66
CA ARG A 104 -12.95 -28.16 -5.53
C ARG A 104 -12.11 -27.74 -4.33
N ASP A 105 -10.89 -27.27 -4.57
CA ASP A 105 -10.01 -26.78 -3.51
C ASP A 105 -10.59 -25.53 -2.83
N CYS A 106 -11.05 -24.55 -3.61
CA CYS A 106 -11.72 -23.36 -3.09
C CYS A 106 -12.95 -23.73 -2.24
N ALA A 107 -13.78 -24.66 -2.73
CA ALA A 107 -14.96 -25.13 -1.99
C ALA A 107 -14.57 -25.83 -0.67
N ARG A 108 -13.53 -26.69 -0.66
CA ARG A 108 -13.03 -27.34 0.56
C ARG A 108 -12.50 -26.32 1.59
N ARG A 109 -11.96 -25.20 1.12
CA ARG A 109 -11.45 -24.10 1.96
C ARG A 109 -12.53 -23.18 2.50
N GLY A 110 -13.78 -23.35 2.09
CA GLY A 110 -14.90 -22.51 2.52
C GLY A 110 -14.99 -21.19 1.77
N ASP A 111 -14.33 -21.05 0.61
CA ASP A 111 -14.54 -19.89 -0.25
C ASP A 111 -15.97 -19.92 -0.79
N ALA A 112 -16.74 -18.85 -0.55
CA ALA A 112 -18.12 -18.76 -1.01
C ALA A 112 -18.21 -18.47 -2.51
N VAL A 113 -17.23 -17.74 -3.04
CA VAL A 113 -17.15 -17.37 -4.46
C VAL A 113 -15.72 -17.46 -4.99
N ALA A 114 -15.57 -17.75 -6.28
CA ALA A 114 -14.31 -17.59 -7.00
C ALA A 114 -14.45 -16.45 -8.01
N VAL A 115 -13.48 -15.54 -8.03
CA VAL A 115 -13.49 -14.33 -8.88
C VAL A 115 -12.24 -14.29 -9.74
N LEU A 116 -12.38 -13.82 -10.97
CA LEU A 116 -11.25 -13.66 -11.89
C LEU A 116 -11.44 -12.47 -12.83
N HIS A 117 -10.33 -11.95 -13.33
CA HIS A 117 -10.31 -11.06 -14.49
C HIS A 117 -10.00 -11.89 -15.73
N ALA A 118 -11.01 -12.15 -16.56
CA ALA A 118 -10.83 -12.96 -17.76
C ALA A 118 -10.04 -12.18 -18.82
N SER A 119 -8.90 -12.71 -19.26
CA SER A 119 -8.21 -12.26 -20.47
C SER A 119 -9.03 -12.58 -21.74
N GLU A 120 -9.77 -13.70 -21.72
CA GLU A 120 -10.71 -14.11 -22.76
C GLU A 120 -12.03 -14.57 -22.12
N THR A 121 -13.07 -13.75 -22.23
CA THR A 121 -14.35 -13.90 -21.51
C THR A 121 -15.11 -15.19 -21.83
N THR A 122 -14.96 -15.73 -23.05
CA THR A 122 -15.67 -16.95 -23.49
C THR A 122 -15.07 -18.24 -22.90
N SER A 123 -13.82 -18.22 -22.42
CA SER A 123 -13.09 -19.44 -22.04
C SER A 123 -13.45 -20.00 -20.67
N TYR A 124 -13.95 -19.16 -19.75
CA TYR A 124 -14.27 -19.54 -18.37
C TYR A 124 -15.74 -19.91 -18.15
N GLY A 125 -16.65 -19.51 -19.06
CA GLY A 125 -18.07 -19.85 -18.97
C GLY A 125 -18.32 -21.37 -18.92
N ARG A 126 -17.50 -22.17 -19.62
CA ARG A 126 -17.56 -23.64 -19.57
C ARG A 126 -17.23 -24.25 -18.19
N PHE A 127 -16.67 -23.46 -17.27
CA PHE A 127 -16.38 -23.86 -15.89
C PHE A 127 -17.39 -23.27 -14.89
N GLY A 128 -18.46 -22.62 -15.38
CA GLY A 128 -19.51 -22.03 -14.54
C GLY A 128 -19.27 -20.57 -14.14
N TYR A 129 -18.22 -19.92 -14.63
CA TYR A 129 -18.01 -18.49 -14.38
C TYR A 129 -18.99 -17.64 -15.20
N GLY A 130 -19.68 -16.72 -14.53
CA GLY A 130 -20.52 -15.69 -15.15
C GLY A 130 -19.87 -14.30 -15.07
N ILE A 131 -20.17 -13.43 -16.03
CA ILE A 131 -19.75 -12.01 -15.97
C ILE A 131 -20.58 -11.31 -14.89
N ALA A 132 -19.93 -10.95 -13.77
CA ALA A 132 -20.58 -10.31 -12.63
C ALA A 132 -20.28 -8.80 -12.50
N THR A 133 -19.19 -8.31 -13.10
CA THR A 133 -18.77 -6.91 -13.02
C THR A 133 -18.19 -6.41 -14.35
N ARG A 134 -18.04 -5.09 -14.47
CA ARG A 134 -17.36 -4.41 -15.59
C ARG A 134 -16.28 -3.51 -15.02
N ALA A 135 -15.14 -3.44 -15.69
CA ALA A 135 -14.08 -2.49 -15.38
C ALA A 135 -13.81 -1.60 -16.59
N VAL A 136 -13.43 -0.35 -16.32
CA VAL A 136 -12.97 0.57 -17.37
C VAL A 136 -11.60 1.10 -16.97
N ARG A 137 -10.68 1.16 -17.94
CA ARG A 137 -9.38 1.81 -17.75
C ARG A 137 -9.45 3.20 -18.35
N LEU A 138 -9.31 4.23 -17.51
CA LEU A 138 -9.26 5.62 -17.95
C LEU A 138 -7.83 6.11 -17.95
N ARG A 139 -7.46 6.90 -18.97
CA ARG A 139 -6.22 7.66 -19.00
C ARG A 139 -6.57 9.14 -18.95
N VAL A 140 -6.11 9.84 -17.93
CA VAL A 140 -6.38 11.26 -17.74
C VAL A 140 -5.18 12.08 -18.23
N ASP A 141 -5.42 13.02 -19.15
CA ASP A 141 -4.41 14.01 -19.52
C ASP A 141 -4.33 15.08 -18.43
N ARG A 142 -3.25 15.03 -17.64
CA ARG A 142 -2.99 15.97 -16.55
C ARG A 142 -2.97 17.45 -17.00
N ARG A 143 -2.65 17.74 -18.27
CA ARG A 143 -2.63 19.13 -18.79
C ARG A 143 -4.03 19.71 -18.93
N ARG A 144 -5.02 18.83 -19.19
CA ARG A 144 -6.44 19.19 -19.40
C ARG A 144 -7.30 18.93 -18.16
N ALA A 145 -6.82 18.12 -17.21
CA ALA A 145 -7.48 17.91 -15.94
C ALA A 145 -7.44 19.16 -15.06
N ARG A 146 -8.52 19.41 -14.33
CA ARG A 146 -8.61 20.40 -13.26
C ARG A 146 -9.22 19.73 -12.04
N LEU A 147 -8.66 20.02 -10.87
CA LEU A 147 -9.27 19.62 -9.60
C LEU A 147 -10.59 20.41 -9.44
N ARG A 148 -11.60 19.78 -8.83
CA ARG A 148 -12.86 20.49 -8.53
C ARG A 148 -12.54 21.59 -7.49
N PRO A 149 -13.07 22.82 -7.64
CA PRO A 149 -12.68 23.94 -6.76
C PRO A 149 -13.02 23.76 -5.28
N ASP A 150 -13.96 22.87 -4.99
CA ASP A 150 -14.49 22.55 -3.65
C ASP A 150 -13.77 21.37 -2.97
N LEU A 151 -12.74 20.80 -3.60
CA LEU A 151 -11.92 19.80 -2.94
C LEU A 151 -11.13 20.45 -1.78
N PRO A 152 -11.07 19.82 -0.60
CA PRO A 152 -10.19 20.28 0.48
C PRO A 152 -8.76 20.38 -0.05
N THR A 153 -8.20 21.58 0.01
CA THR A 153 -6.83 21.86 -0.48
C THR A 153 -5.76 21.57 0.57
N ALA A 154 -6.15 21.11 1.76
CA ALA A 154 -5.27 20.84 2.88
C ALA A 154 -5.57 19.48 3.51
N GLY A 155 -4.51 18.76 3.89
CA GLY A 155 -4.56 17.58 4.74
C GLY A 155 -4.15 17.92 6.17
N THR A 156 -4.50 17.05 7.12
CA THR A 156 -4.12 17.18 8.53
C THR A 156 -3.14 16.10 8.94
N VAL A 157 -2.16 16.44 9.77
CA VAL A 157 -1.26 15.48 10.42
C VAL A 157 -1.59 15.43 11.90
N ARG A 158 -1.44 14.25 12.53
CA ARG A 158 -1.48 14.08 13.98
C ARG A 158 -0.18 13.42 14.43
N LEU A 159 0.58 14.13 15.27
CA LEU A 159 1.78 13.55 15.88
C LEU A 159 1.37 12.57 16.98
N LEU A 160 1.74 11.29 16.82
CA LEU A 160 1.44 10.24 17.80
C LEU A 160 2.54 10.12 18.85
N ASP A 161 3.79 10.28 18.42
CA ASP A 161 5.00 10.32 19.24
C ASP A 161 5.76 11.62 18.88
N VAL A 162 5.66 12.63 19.74
CA VAL A 162 6.30 13.94 19.52
C VAL A 162 7.83 13.84 19.49
N PRO A 163 8.51 13.18 20.45
CA PRO A 163 9.95 12.96 20.37
C PRO A 163 10.39 12.34 19.05
N ALA A 164 9.77 11.23 18.63
CA ALA A 164 10.16 10.52 17.42
C ALA A 164 9.89 11.35 16.15
N ALA A 165 8.73 12.03 16.08
CA ALA A 165 8.41 12.89 14.95
C ALA A 165 9.41 14.06 14.83
N LEU A 166 9.67 14.77 15.93
CA LEU A 166 10.59 15.90 15.92
C LEU A 166 12.03 15.48 15.61
N ALA A 167 12.47 14.29 16.04
CA ALA A 167 13.80 13.74 15.72
C ALA A 167 13.91 13.31 14.25
N GLY A 168 12.82 12.85 13.63
CA GLY A 168 12.78 12.46 12.21
C GLY A 168 12.74 13.64 11.22
N ARG A 169 12.65 14.87 11.74
CA ARG A 169 12.55 16.11 10.94
C ARG A 169 13.88 16.86 10.95
N GLY A 170 14.31 17.36 9.78
CA GLY A 170 15.43 18.30 9.69
C GLY A 170 15.01 19.75 9.98
N TYR A 171 15.90 20.56 10.55
CA TYR A 171 15.65 21.96 10.91
C TYR A 171 16.57 22.93 10.16
N GLY A 172 16.10 24.16 9.96
CA GLY A 172 16.92 25.24 9.41
C GLY A 172 18.04 25.69 10.36
N ARG A 173 18.92 26.59 9.92
CA ARG A 173 20.04 27.09 10.72
C ARG A 173 19.64 28.32 11.52
N ALA A 174 19.38 28.16 12.81
CA ALA A 174 19.14 29.23 13.78
C ALA A 174 19.49 28.75 15.20
N ASP A 175 19.56 29.68 16.17
CA ASP A 175 19.79 29.29 17.56
C ASP A 175 18.62 28.46 18.12
N PRO A 176 18.88 27.56 19.09
CA PRO A 176 17.86 26.66 19.60
C PRO A 176 16.67 27.37 20.24
N VAL A 177 15.50 26.73 20.17
CA VAL A 177 14.26 27.18 20.81
C VAL A 177 13.68 26.07 21.66
N VAL A 178 13.22 26.40 22.87
CA VAL A 178 12.49 25.46 23.75
C VAL A 178 10.99 25.65 23.58
N LEU A 179 10.29 24.61 23.12
CA LEU A 179 8.84 24.56 22.98
C LEU A 179 8.21 23.77 24.13
N ALA A 180 7.18 24.32 24.79
CA ALA A 180 6.25 23.56 25.61
C ALA A 180 5.12 23.03 24.73
N VAL A 181 4.96 21.71 24.69
CA VAL A 181 3.90 21.04 23.94
C VAL A 181 2.90 20.45 24.94
N SER A 182 1.63 20.69 24.69
CA SER A 182 0.51 20.11 25.46
C SER A 182 -0.30 19.13 24.60
N ASP A 183 -0.57 17.96 25.14
CA ASP A 183 -1.36 16.90 24.50
C ASP A 183 -2.27 16.23 25.54
N SER A 184 -3.55 16.58 25.51
CA SER A 184 -4.54 16.04 26.46
C SER A 184 -4.95 14.61 26.16
N ARG A 185 -4.66 14.09 24.97
CA ARG A 185 -5.06 12.74 24.55
C ARG A 185 -3.93 11.73 24.73
N LEU A 186 -2.69 12.16 24.50
CA LEU A 186 -1.49 11.35 24.67
C LEU A 186 -0.54 12.08 25.63
N PRO A 187 -0.71 11.92 26.96
CA PRO A 187 0.06 12.70 27.95
C PRO A 187 1.57 12.56 27.85
N ASN A 188 2.07 11.44 27.30
CA ASN A 188 3.50 11.22 27.06
C ASN A 188 4.13 12.24 26.08
N ASN A 189 3.32 12.86 25.21
CA ASN A 189 3.73 13.94 24.31
C ASN A 189 3.80 15.31 25.00
N THR A 190 3.27 15.43 26.22
CA THR A 190 3.32 16.69 26.97
C THR A 190 4.71 16.88 27.58
N GLY A 191 5.33 18.03 27.35
CA GLY A 191 6.64 18.35 27.89
C GLY A 191 7.36 19.45 27.12
N HIS A 192 8.60 19.72 27.51
CA HIS A 192 9.44 20.72 26.85
C HIS A 192 10.45 20.07 25.93
N TYR A 193 10.60 20.64 24.74
CA TYR A 193 11.46 20.15 23.68
C TYR A 193 12.39 21.25 23.22
N ARG A 194 13.70 21.04 23.38
CA ARG A 194 14.74 21.92 22.84
C ARG A 194 15.01 21.48 21.40
N ILE A 195 14.78 22.39 20.46
CA ILE A 195 14.90 22.16 19.03
C ILE A 195 16.09 22.98 18.50
N SER A 196 17.01 22.33 17.81
CA SER A 196 18.17 22.96 17.16
C SER A 196 18.42 22.34 15.78
N PRO A 197 19.35 22.91 14.98
CA PRO A 197 19.79 22.30 13.73
C PRO A 197 20.40 20.90 13.91
N ASP A 198 21.00 20.65 15.08
CA ASP A 198 21.72 19.40 15.40
C ASP A 198 20.80 18.31 15.96
N GLY A 199 19.55 18.64 16.28
CA GLY A 199 18.54 17.66 16.70
C GLY A 199 17.56 18.20 17.74
N VAL A 200 16.78 17.27 18.29
CA VAL A 200 15.73 17.57 19.27
C VAL A 200 15.93 16.74 20.52
N THR A 201 15.81 17.37 21.68
CA THR A 201 15.92 16.73 22.98
C THR A 201 14.77 17.16 23.89
N ARG A 202 14.26 16.24 24.71
CA ARG A 202 13.35 16.59 25.80
C ARG A 202 14.19 17.25 26.90
N THR A 203 13.71 18.37 27.44
CA THR A 203 14.46 19.18 28.41
C THR A 203 13.58 19.58 29.59
N GLY A 204 14.22 19.97 30.70
CA GLY A 204 13.59 20.64 31.84
C GLY A 204 13.72 22.17 31.79
N GLU A 205 14.37 22.72 30.77
CA GLU A 205 14.50 24.17 30.57
C GLU A 205 13.13 24.85 30.44
N SER A 206 13.04 26.11 30.86
CA SER A 206 11.84 26.93 30.68
C SER A 206 11.54 27.11 29.19
N ALA A 207 10.28 26.87 28.80
CA ALA A 207 9.85 27.05 27.44
C ALA A 207 9.77 28.54 27.06
N GLN A 208 10.19 28.84 25.83
CA GLN A 208 10.09 30.17 25.24
C GLN A 208 8.77 30.36 24.49
N LEU A 209 8.29 29.27 23.89
CA LEU A 209 7.02 29.21 23.16
C LEU A 209 6.19 28.03 23.70
N SER A 210 4.89 28.21 23.81
CA SER A 210 3.95 27.18 24.28
C SER A 210 2.84 26.98 23.27
N LEU A 211 2.48 25.72 23.01
CA LEU A 211 1.46 25.36 22.03
C LEU A 211 0.83 23.98 22.30
N SER A 212 -0.31 23.72 21.66
CA SER A 212 -0.95 22.41 21.63
C SER A 212 -0.34 21.52 20.56
N VAL A 213 -0.46 20.20 20.72
CA VAL A 213 0.06 19.24 19.75
C VAL A 213 -0.57 19.36 18.35
N ASP A 214 -1.81 19.83 18.23
CA ASP A 214 -2.41 20.12 16.92
C ASP A 214 -1.74 21.34 16.24
N THR A 215 -1.36 22.36 17.03
CA THR A 215 -0.60 23.50 16.54
C THR A 215 0.81 23.06 16.14
N LEU A 216 1.45 22.14 16.88
CA LEU A 216 2.73 21.56 16.47
C LEU A 216 2.59 20.82 15.14
N ALA A 217 1.49 20.10 14.93
CA ALA A 217 1.23 19.40 13.68
C ALA A 217 1.05 20.35 12.48
N MET A 218 0.51 21.55 12.69
CA MET A 218 0.46 22.60 11.65
C MET A 218 1.86 23.06 11.21
N LEU A 219 2.81 23.11 12.15
CA LEU A 219 4.20 23.50 11.89
C LEU A 219 5.04 22.37 11.28
N TYR A 220 4.70 21.12 11.59
CA TYR A 220 5.57 19.97 11.38
C TYR A 220 6.10 19.83 9.94
N LEU A 221 5.23 20.01 8.95
CA LEU A 221 5.61 19.90 7.54
C LEU A 221 6.07 21.23 6.91
N GLY A 222 6.12 22.33 7.68
CA GLY A 222 6.61 23.64 7.23
C GLY A 222 5.61 24.49 6.45
N GLU A 223 4.31 24.14 6.44
CA GLU A 223 3.28 24.94 5.76
C GLU A 223 2.99 26.26 6.49
N TRP A 224 2.97 26.23 7.82
CA TRP A 224 2.72 27.40 8.67
C TRP A 224 3.98 27.84 9.40
N THR A 225 4.14 29.15 9.59
CA THR A 225 5.22 29.70 10.40
C THR A 225 4.79 29.86 11.87
N PRO A 226 5.68 29.61 12.83
CA PRO A 226 5.45 29.93 14.24
C PRO A 226 4.94 31.35 14.48
N SER A 227 5.49 32.37 13.82
CA SER A 227 5.04 33.76 13.94
C SER A 227 3.58 33.97 13.50
N ALA A 228 3.16 33.33 12.40
CA ALA A 228 1.78 33.41 11.92
C ALA A 228 0.81 32.74 12.91
N LEU A 229 1.19 31.58 13.47
CA LEU A 229 0.37 30.88 14.47
C LEU A 229 0.33 31.61 15.81
N ALA A 230 1.39 32.34 16.19
CA ALA A 230 1.36 33.25 17.33
C ALA A 230 0.42 34.44 17.09
N GLY A 231 0.43 35.03 15.88
CA GLY A 231 -0.45 36.14 15.51
C GLY A 231 -1.94 35.82 15.59
N VAL A 232 -2.32 34.55 15.44
CA VAL A 232 -3.71 34.06 15.61
C VAL A 232 -3.97 33.41 16.97
N GLY A 233 -3.04 33.54 17.92
CA GLY A 233 -3.22 33.08 19.31
C GLY A 233 -3.08 31.57 19.52
N ARG A 234 -2.55 30.81 18.54
CA ARG A 234 -2.29 29.36 18.69
C ARG A 234 -0.96 29.05 19.38
N ILE A 235 -0.03 30.00 19.39
CA ILE A 235 1.24 29.92 20.12
C ILE A 235 1.30 31.06 21.12
N THR A 236 1.57 30.74 22.38
CA THR A 236 1.89 31.72 23.42
C THR A 236 3.39 31.89 23.50
N SER A 237 3.87 33.13 23.50
CA SER A 237 5.31 33.43 23.56
C SER A 237 5.64 34.10 24.90
N ALA A 238 6.53 33.46 25.67
CA ALA A 238 7.16 34.05 26.84
C ALA A 238 8.41 34.89 26.46
N ASP A 239 9.01 34.57 25.30
CA ASP A 239 10.12 35.28 24.69
C ASP A 239 9.80 35.56 23.21
N PRO A 240 9.32 36.77 22.85
CA PRO A 240 8.97 37.11 21.48
C PRO A 240 10.14 36.98 20.49
N SER A 241 11.39 37.10 20.96
CA SER A 241 12.58 36.95 20.10
C SER A 241 12.72 35.51 19.58
N ALA A 242 12.13 34.53 20.28
CA ALA A 242 12.17 33.12 19.89
C ALA A 242 11.31 32.81 18.65
N LEU A 243 10.33 33.66 18.31
CA LEU A 243 9.47 33.43 17.14
C LEU A 243 10.25 33.49 15.83
N ALA A 244 11.16 34.47 15.69
CA ALA A 244 11.99 34.60 14.48
C ALA A 244 12.93 33.40 14.30
N ARG A 245 13.53 32.92 15.39
CA ARG A 245 14.37 31.72 15.37
C ARG A 245 13.58 30.45 15.08
N ALA A 246 12.39 30.33 15.66
CA ALA A 246 11.49 29.22 15.38
C ALA A 246 11.03 29.23 13.90
N ASP A 247 10.74 30.39 13.32
CA ASP A 247 10.43 30.52 11.90
C ASP A 247 11.56 29.99 11.02
N GLU A 248 12.82 30.29 11.37
CA GLU A 248 13.99 29.79 10.65
C GLU A 248 14.20 28.28 10.84
N LEU A 249 14.04 27.75 12.06
CA LEU A 249 14.13 26.30 12.33
C LEU A 249 13.05 25.50 11.60
N PHE A 250 11.82 26.01 11.52
CA PHE A 250 10.68 25.30 10.93
C PHE A 250 10.48 25.56 9.43
N ARG A 251 11.23 26.49 8.83
CA ARG A 251 11.13 26.77 7.39
C ARG A 251 11.53 25.56 6.54
N THR A 252 10.74 25.27 5.52
CA THR A 252 11.09 24.36 4.44
C THR A 252 11.13 25.14 3.11
N PRO A 253 12.02 24.76 2.16
CA PRO A 253 12.11 25.43 0.86
C PRO A 253 10.93 25.09 -0.06
N VAL A 254 10.22 23.99 0.22
CA VAL A 254 9.10 23.48 -0.58
C VAL A 254 7.90 23.28 0.33
N ARG A 255 6.74 23.77 -0.10
CA ARG A 255 5.48 23.54 0.61
C ARG A 255 5.08 22.06 0.55
N PRO A 256 4.58 21.49 1.65
CA PRO A 256 4.13 20.10 1.64
C PRO A 256 2.92 19.92 0.73
N TRP A 257 2.87 18.78 0.06
CA TRP A 257 1.78 18.39 -0.82
C TRP A 257 1.53 16.89 -0.68
N CYS A 258 0.26 16.48 -0.80
CA CYS A 258 -0.14 15.07 -0.82
C CYS A 258 -0.66 14.71 -2.20
N GLY A 259 0.00 13.76 -2.88
CA GLY A 259 -0.39 13.31 -4.22
C GLY A 259 -1.33 12.12 -4.26
N THR A 260 -1.75 11.64 -3.09
CA THR A 260 -2.60 10.47 -2.93
C THR A 260 -3.82 10.82 -2.10
N SER A 261 -4.95 10.20 -2.43
CA SER A 261 -6.19 10.23 -1.65
C SER A 261 -6.36 8.86 -0.99
N PHE A 262 -6.71 8.83 0.29
CA PHE A 262 -7.08 7.63 1.04
C PHE A 262 -8.34 7.89 1.85
#